data_AF-A0A4R3YSG8-F1
#
_entry.id   AF-A0A4R3YSG8-F1
#
_cell.length_a   1.000
_cell.length_b   1.000
_cell.length_c   1.000
_cell.angle_alpha   90.00
_cell.angle_beta   90.00
_cell.angle_gamma   90.00
#
_symmetry.space_group_name_H-M   'P 1'
#
loop_
_entity.id
_entity.type
_entity.pdbx_description
1 polymer ?
#
loop_
_entity_poly.entity_id
_entity_poly.type
_entity_poly.pdbx_seq_one_letter_code
_entity_poly.pdbx_strand_id
1 'polypeptide(L)'
;MSISAEEMQWRSQGGATDVFGRRYDRTQVMMKKHYRGEDNPGPRQTRYLSPLERDDQQISFLSGCVHWMNRPFARPSDGLAPGDYIYVITVDGNFLAIEQQPTDMREVHHSTIPSGKGLICAGHMTVGISHRLVKVDNNSGHYMPDLSCLLKAVYLLRKSGCAIDNFAVGYVPPVGYGSPSMLDYDTARDFLIHAPYS
;
A
#
# COMPACT_ATOMS: atom_id res chain seq x y z
N MET A 1 7.60 -14.71 24.15
CA MET A 1 7.27 -13.52 24.95
C MET A 1 5.78 -13.48 25.14
N SER A 2 5.27 -13.34 26.37
CA SER A 2 3.82 -13.24 26.64
C SER A 2 3.32 -11.83 26.32
N ILE A 3 2.20 -11.73 25.61
CA ILE A 3 1.52 -10.47 25.29
C ILE A 3 0.86 -9.95 26.59
N SER A 4 1.04 -8.66 26.93
CA SER A 4 0.43 -8.07 28.14
C SER A 4 -1.09 -7.90 27.99
N ALA A 5 -1.81 -7.80 29.11
CA ALA A 5 -3.26 -7.53 29.10
C ALA A 5 -3.61 -6.19 28.42
N GLU A 6 -2.75 -5.18 28.60
CA GLU A 6 -2.86 -3.89 27.93
C GLU A 6 -2.73 -4.02 26.41
N GLU A 7 -1.76 -4.81 25.94
CA GLU A 7 -1.54 -5.09 24.52
C GLU A 7 -2.72 -5.89 23.92
N MET A 8 -3.32 -6.83 24.66
CA MET A 8 -4.53 -7.53 24.24
C MET A 8 -5.75 -6.59 24.14
N GLN A 9 -5.95 -5.72 25.14
CA GLN A 9 -7.06 -4.75 25.14
C GLN A 9 -6.90 -3.75 24.00
N TRP A 10 -5.69 -3.25 23.78
CA TRP A 10 -5.39 -2.34 22.67
C TRP A 10 -5.63 -2.99 21.30
N ARG A 11 -5.19 -4.24 21.10
CA ARG A 11 -5.48 -5.01 19.88
C ARG A 11 -6.98 -5.27 19.68
N SER A 12 -7.72 -5.57 20.75
CA SER A 12 -9.17 -5.77 20.67
C SER A 12 -9.93 -4.51 20.26
N GLN A 13 -9.34 -3.33 20.48
CA GLN A 13 -9.89 -2.05 20.05
C GLN A 13 -9.44 -1.66 18.64
N GLY A 14 -8.78 -2.56 17.90
CA GLY A 14 -8.28 -2.31 16.55
C GLY A 14 -6.86 -1.71 16.50
N GLY A 15 -6.14 -1.72 17.62
CA GLY A 15 -4.73 -1.37 17.67
C GLY A 15 -3.87 -2.39 16.92
N ALA A 16 -2.85 -1.90 16.21
CA ALA A 16 -1.93 -2.74 15.45
C ALA A 16 -0.49 -2.24 15.57
N THR A 17 0.47 -3.17 15.69
CA THR A 17 1.90 -2.85 15.66
C THR A 17 2.44 -3.23 14.30
N ASP A 18 3.09 -2.31 13.59
CA ASP A 18 3.74 -2.66 12.34
C ASP A 18 5.04 -3.46 12.53
N VAL A 19 5.56 -4.01 11.43
CA VAL A 19 6.86 -4.70 11.40
C VAL A 19 8.06 -3.85 11.83
N PHE A 20 7.88 -2.54 12.05
CA PHE A 20 8.89 -1.62 12.57
C PHE A 20 8.71 -1.32 14.06
N GLY A 21 7.73 -1.96 14.73
CA GLY A 21 7.44 -1.74 16.14
C GLY A 21 6.61 -0.48 16.42
N ARG A 22 6.12 0.24 15.40
CA ARG A 22 5.25 1.40 15.59
C ARG A 22 3.83 0.93 15.92
N ARG A 23 3.30 1.44 17.03
CA ARG A 23 1.91 1.24 17.44
C ARG A 23 1.00 2.20 16.67
N TYR A 24 -0.08 1.67 16.12
CA TYR A 24 -1.17 2.40 15.48
C TYR A 24 -2.42 2.19 16.31
N ASP A 25 -3.04 3.26 16.80
CA ASP A 25 -4.38 3.18 17.36
C ASP A 25 -5.46 3.10 16.24
N ARG A 26 -6.70 2.78 16.62
CA ARG A 26 -7.84 2.72 15.67
C ARG A 26 -8.06 4.05 14.94
N THR A 27 -7.66 5.19 15.50
CA THR A 27 -7.79 6.52 14.90
C THR A 27 -6.62 6.88 13.97
N GLN A 28 -5.45 6.29 14.18
CA GLN A 28 -4.22 6.45 13.40
C GLN A 28 -4.13 5.52 12.18
N VAL A 29 -5.16 4.69 11.96
CA VAL A 29 -5.45 4.18 10.62
C VAL A 29 -5.69 5.41 9.75
N MET A 30 -4.75 5.69 8.83
CA MET A 30 -4.61 6.93 8.05
C MET A 30 -5.84 7.34 7.21
N MET A 31 -6.94 6.59 7.30
CA MET A 31 -8.22 6.90 6.72
C MET A 31 -9.08 7.74 7.67
N LYS A 32 -9.51 8.93 7.22
CA LYS A 32 -10.42 9.81 7.98
C LYS A 32 -11.68 9.05 8.39
N LYS A 33 -12.20 9.36 9.58
CA LYS A 33 -13.32 8.63 10.22
C LYS A 33 -14.54 8.45 9.29
N HIS A 34 -14.90 9.45 8.49
CA HIS A 34 -16.04 9.39 7.59
C HIS A 34 -15.81 8.58 6.29
N TYR A 35 -14.59 8.15 6.01
CA TYR A 35 -14.26 7.23 4.90
C TYR A 35 -14.12 5.77 5.37
N ARG A 36 -14.33 5.50 6.66
CA ARG A 36 -14.40 4.15 7.23
C ARG A 36 -15.77 3.58 6.93
N GLY A 37 -15.88 2.84 5.84
CA GLY A 37 -17.13 2.28 5.32
C GLY A 37 -17.73 1.11 6.13
N GLU A 38 -17.44 1.03 7.43
CA GLU A 38 -18.29 0.27 8.35
C GLU A 38 -19.25 1.19 9.13
N ASP A 39 -18.95 2.49 9.28
CA ASP A 39 -19.67 3.36 10.22
C ASP A 39 -20.79 4.21 9.58
N ASN A 40 -20.89 4.28 8.25
CA ASN A 40 -22.00 4.96 7.56
C ASN A 40 -22.13 4.51 6.10
N PRO A 41 -23.09 3.62 5.76
CA PRO A 41 -23.34 3.23 4.38
C PRO A 41 -24.04 4.37 3.64
N GLY A 42 -23.26 5.17 2.91
CA GLY A 42 -23.81 6.00 1.83
C GLY A 42 -24.41 5.11 0.72
N PRO A 43 -25.18 5.70 -0.23
CA PRO A 43 -25.92 4.94 -1.25
C PRO A 43 -25.05 4.20 -2.27
N ARG A 44 -23.72 4.39 -2.25
CA ARG A 44 -22.74 3.62 -3.05
C ARG A 44 -21.87 2.82 -2.08
N GLN A 45 -22.23 1.57 -1.83
CA GLN A 45 -21.43 0.66 -1.00
C GLN A 45 -20.07 0.40 -1.67
N THR A 46 -18.98 0.82 -1.03
CA THR A 46 -17.65 0.28 -1.37
C THR A 46 -17.61 -1.16 -0.89
N ARG A 47 -17.55 -2.12 -1.82
CA ARG A 47 -17.35 -3.53 -1.49
C ARG A 47 -16.00 -3.70 -0.81
N TYR A 48 -15.98 -4.42 0.30
CA TYR A 48 -14.76 -4.86 0.97
C TYR A 48 -14.44 -6.30 0.62
N LEU A 49 -13.16 -6.61 0.48
CA LEU A 49 -12.71 -7.99 0.30
C LEU A 49 -12.81 -8.75 1.63
N SER A 50 -13.30 -9.98 1.55
CA SER A 50 -13.20 -10.99 2.60
C SER A 50 -11.73 -11.37 2.84
N PRO A 51 -11.39 -12.00 3.98
CA PRO A 51 -10.04 -12.50 4.23
C PRO A 51 -9.47 -13.36 3.09
N LEU A 52 -10.26 -14.31 2.58
CA LEU A 52 -9.85 -15.19 1.47
C LEU A 52 -9.58 -14.39 0.18
N GLU A 53 -10.45 -13.46 -0.18
CA GLU A 53 -10.25 -12.64 -1.38
C GLU A 53 -9.01 -11.74 -1.25
N ARG A 54 -8.65 -11.30 -0.04
CA ARG A 54 -7.42 -10.52 0.20
C ARG A 54 -6.18 -11.35 0.04
N ASP A 55 -6.20 -12.59 0.51
CA ASP A 55 -5.07 -13.51 0.35
C ASP A 55 -4.79 -13.71 -1.16
N ASP A 56 -5.82 -13.79 -2.00
CA ASP A 56 -5.67 -13.85 -3.46
C ASP A 56 -5.05 -12.58 -4.10
N GLN A 57 -5.09 -11.44 -3.39
CA GLN A 57 -4.46 -10.18 -3.83
C GLN A 57 -3.01 -10.04 -3.36
N GLN A 58 -2.46 -11.01 -2.65
CA GLN A 58 -1.11 -10.90 -2.12
C GLN A 58 -0.07 -11.01 -3.23
N ILE A 59 0.88 -10.08 -3.22
CA ILE A 59 2.00 -10.05 -4.15
C ILE A 59 3.33 -10.19 -3.43
N SER A 60 4.33 -10.67 -4.17
CA SER A 60 5.72 -10.77 -3.76
C SER A 60 6.64 -10.20 -4.83
N PHE A 61 7.87 -9.90 -4.44
CA PHE A 61 8.89 -9.40 -5.35
C PHE A 61 10.02 -10.40 -5.44
N LEU A 62 10.46 -10.71 -6.66
CA LEU A 62 11.59 -11.58 -6.95
C LEU A 62 12.50 -10.90 -7.97
N SER A 63 13.67 -10.44 -7.53
CA SER A 63 14.64 -9.73 -8.39
C SER A 63 14.04 -8.50 -9.10
N GLY A 64 13.11 -7.80 -8.45
CA GLY A 64 12.40 -6.64 -9.00
C GLY A 64 11.19 -6.97 -9.87
N CYS A 65 10.89 -8.25 -10.11
CA CYS A 65 9.65 -8.69 -10.75
C CYS A 65 8.54 -8.87 -9.70
N VAL A 66 7.30 -8.52 -10.06
CA VAL A 66 6.12 -8.57 -9.19
C VAL A 66 5.29 -9.80 -9.51
N HIS A 67 4.95 -10.60 -8.51
CA HIS A 67 4.24 -11.88 -8.67
C HIS A 67 3.10 -12.05 -7.68
N TRP A 68 2.01 -12.68 -8.10
CA TRP A 68 0.96 -13.14 -7.18
C TRP A 68 1.47 -14.29 -6.31
N MET A 69 1.27 -14.24 -5.00
CA MET A 69 1.75 -15.28 -4.07
C MET A 69 0.93 -16.57 -4.14
N ASN A 70 -0.38 -16.46 -4.29
CA ASN A 70 -1.30 -17.61 -4.25
C ASN A 70 -1.70 -18.13 -5.63
N ARG A 71 -1.01 -17.68 -6.69
CA ARG A 71 -1.16 -18.24 -8.03
C ARG A 71 0.06 -19.09 -8.34
N PRO A 72 -0.12 -20.30 -8.91
CA PRO A 72 1.01 -21.16 -9.23
C PRO A 72 1.99 -20.41 -10.14
N PHE A 73 3.24 -20.33 -9.72
CA PHE A 73 4.37 -19.94 -10.58
C PHE A 73 4.57 -21.04 -11.61
N ALA A 74 3.83 -21.02 -12.72
CA ALA A 74 4.13 -21.94 -13.81
C ALA A 74 5.44 -21.52 -14.51
N ARG A 75 5.73 -20.21 -14.58
CA ARG A 75 6.93 -19.58 -15.16
C ARG A 75 7.23 -18.21 -14.51
N PRO A 76 8.48 -17.70 -14.57
CA PRO A 76 8.80 -16.30 -14.22
C PRO A 76 8.01 -15.25 -15.01
N SER A 77 7.42 -15.62 -16.15
CA SER A 77 6.51 -14.82 -16.97
C SER A 77 5.06 -14.74 -16.43
N ASP A 78 4.78 -15.33 -15.28
CA ASP A 78 3.45 -15.31 -14.65
C ASP A 78 3.32 -14.21 -13.59
N GLY A 79 4.22 -13.21 -13.64
CA GLY A 79 4.10 -12.03 -12.82
C GLY A 79 2.89 -11.19 -13.18
N LEU A 80 2.68 -10.09 -12.46
CA LEU A 80 1.60 -9.15 -12.74
C LEU A 80 1.69 -8.67 -14.18
N ALA A 81 0.55 -8.61 -14.88
CA ALA A 81 0.51 -8.07 -16.23
C ALA A 81 0.96 -6.61 -16.22
N PRO A 82 1.60 -6.11 -17.30
CA PRO A 82 1.94 -4.69 -17.39
C PRO A 82 0.69 -3.82 -17.23
N GLY A 83 0.79 -2.77 -16.42
CA GLY A 83 -0.34 -1.91 -16.11
C GLY A 83 -0.21 -1.21 -14.76
N ASP A 84 -1.28 -0.50 -14.39
CA ASP A 84 -1.36 0.26 -13.15
C ASP A 84 -2.22 -0.48 -12.12
N TYR A 85 -1.74 -0.51 -10.89
CA TYR A 85 -2.36 -1.20 -9.78
C TYR A 85 -2.50 -0.24 -8.61
N ILE A 86 -3.58 -0.39 -7.87
CA ILE A 86 -3.61 0.10 -6.50
C ILE A 86 -2.85 -0.90 -5.62
N TYR A 87 -2.05 -0.40 -4.69
CA TYR A 87 -1.37 -1.25 -3.73
C TYR A 87 -1.60 -0.78 -2.30
N VAL A 88 -1.52 -1.72 -1.37
CA VAL A 88 -1.43 -1.45 0.06
C VAL A 88 -0.36 -2.34 0.69
N ILE A 89 0.26 -1.84 1.75
CA ILE A 89 1.19 -2.59 2.59
C ILE A 89 0.54 -2.72 3.96
N THR A 90 0.22 -3.95 4.37
CA THR A 90 -0.38 -4.18 5.69
C THR A 90 0.62 -3.89 6.80
N VAL A 91 0.13 -3.76 8.04
CA VAL A 91 0.99 -3.65 9.24
C VAL A 91 1.98 -4.80 9.38
N ASP A 92 1.63 -5.98 8.86
CA ASP A 92 2.49 -7.18 8.84
C ASP A 92 3.54 -7.14 7.72
N GLY A 93 3.57 -6.07 6.90
CA GLY A 93 4.51 -5.90 5.80
C GLY A 93 4.13 -6.66 4.52
N ASN A 94 2.91 -7.21 4.45
CA ASN A 94 2.42 -7.89 3.26
C ASN A 94 1.98 -6.87 2.21
N PHE A 95 2.37 -7.10 0.96
CA PHE A 95 1.94 -6.30 -0.17
C PHE A 95 0.69 -6.92 -0.79
N LEU A 96 -0.34 -6.11 -0.98
CA LEU A 96 -1.56 -6.49 -1.66
C LEU A 96 -1.76 -5.55 -2.85
N ALA A 97 -2.25 -6.09 -3.97
CA ALA A 97 -2.42 -5.36 -5.22
C ALA A 97 -3.78 -5.65 -5.84
N ILE A 98 -4.42 -4.64 -6.45
CA ILE A 98 -5.55 -4.85 -7.36
C ILE A 98 -5.33 -4.01 -8.62
N GLU A 99 -5.62 -4.59 -9.78
CA GLU A 99 -5.58 -3.89 -11.05
C GLU A 99 -6.51 -2.67 -11.03
N GLN A 100 -6.00 -1.54 -11.51
CA GLN A 100 -6.78 -0.32 -11.53
C GLN A 100 -7.86 -0.38 -12.61
N GLN A 101 -9.13 -0.28 -12.19
CA GLN A 101 -10.26 -0.22 -13.11
C GLN A 101 -10.38 1.16 -13.78
N PRO A 102 -10.92 1.23 -15.00
CA PRO A 102 -11.34 2.47 -15.64
C PRO A 102 -12.24 3.32 -14.72
N THR A 103 -12.08 4.65 -14.79
CA THR A 103 -12.74 5.60 -13.87
C THR A 103 -14.27 5.47 -13.86
N ASP A 104 -14.87 5.14 -15.00
CA ASP A 104 -16.30 4.94 -15.21
C ASP A 104 -16.84 3.61 -14.66
N MET A 105 -15.96 2.65 -14.37
CA MET A 105 -16.29 1.32 -13.81
C MET A 105 -15.61 1.07 -12.45
N ARG A 106 -15.13 2.14 -11.79
CA ARG A 106 -14.27 2.03 -10.62
C ARG A 106 -15.05 1.61 -9.38
N GLU A 107 -15.15 0.31 -9.17
CA GLU A 107 -15.73 -0.30 -7.97
C GLU A 107 -14.67 -0.56 -6.89
N VAL A 108 -13.39 -0.63 -7.30
CA VAL A 108 -12.26 -0.91 -6.41
C VAL A 108 -11.53 0.39 -6.02
N HIS A 109 -11.39 0.58 -4.71
CA HIS A 109 -10.64 1.67 -4.09
C HIS A 109 -9.54 1.14 -3.16
N HIS A 110 -8.58 1.98 -2.75
CA HIS A 110 -7.59 1.58 -1.75
C HIS A 110 -8.19 1.11 -0.43
N SER A 111 -9.42 1.53 -0.10
CA SER A 111 -10.18 1.07 1.07
C SER A 111 -10.79 -0.33 0.89
N THR A 112 -11.00 -0.79 -0.35
CA THR A 112 -11.52 -2.13 -0.69
C THR A 112 -10.61 -3.24 -0.14
N ILE A 113 -9.28 -3.02 -0.16
CA ILE A 113 -8.28 -4.03 0.20
C ILE A 113 -8.12 -4.21 1.71
N PRO A 114 -7.84 -3.18 2.53
CA PRO A 114 -7.61 -3.36 3.96
C PRO A 114 -8.90 -3.54 4.75
N SER A 115 -10.08 -3.23 4.18
CA SER A 115 -11.38 -3.23 4.87
C SER A 115 -11.34 -2.38 6.15
N GLY A 116 -10.76 -1.18 6.05
CA GLY A 116 -10.62 -0.25 7.17
C GLY A 116 -9.53 -0.57 8.20
N LYS A 117 -8.70 -1.59 7.96
CA LYS A 117 -7.54 -1.91 8.82
C LYS A 117 -6.37 -0.94 8.64
N GLY A 118 -5.52 -0.87 9.67
CA GLY A 118 -4.23 -0.18 9.63
C GLY A 118 -3.33 -0.68 8.51
N LEU A 119 -2.59 0.24 7.90
CA LEU A 119 -1.62 -0.05 6.85
C LEU A 119 -0.36 0.80 7.05
N ILE A 120 0.76 0.30 6.52
CA ILE A 120 2.03 1.01 6.49
C ILE A 120 2.02 2.06 5.40
N CYS A 121 1.54 1.71 4.20
CA CYS A 121 1.47 2.59 3.05
C CYS A 121 0.40 2.11 2.07
N ALA A 122 -0.08 3.01 1.23
CA ALA A 122 -1.00 2.76 0.16
C ALA A 122 -0.73 3.76 -0.97
N GLY A 123 -0.95 3.36 -2.21
CA GLY A 123 -0.74 4.24 -3.35
C GLY A 123 -0.99 3.52 -4.65
N HIS A 124 -0.36 4.01 -5.71
CA HIS A 124 -0.36 3.37 -7.02
C HIS A 124 1.01 2.76 -7.29
N MET A 125 1.02 1.67 -8.04
CA MET A 125 2.22 1.12 -8.61
C MET A 125 2.01 0.81 -10.09
N THR A 126 3.08 0.97 -10.86
CA THR A 126 3.11 0.63 -12.27
C THR A 126 4.01 -0.58 -12.46
N VAL A 127 3.47 -1.60 -13.13
CA VAL A 127 4.19 -2.80 -13.55
C VAL A 127 4.49 -2.68 -15.04
N GLY A 128 5.75 -2.84 -15.41
CA GLY A 128 6.21 -2.75 -16.79
C GLY A 128 6.25 -4.10 -17.49
N ILE A 129 6.85 -4.09 -18.67
CA ILE A 129 7.15 -5.30 -19.45
C ILE A 129 8.04 -6.23 -18.61
N SER A 130 7.87 -7.55 -18.78
CA SER A 130 8.57 -8.57 -17.99
C SER A 130 8.26 -8.49 -16.48
N HIS A 131 7.09 -7.97 -16.12
CA HIS A 131 6.57 -7.93 -14.74
C HIS A 131 7.42 -7.10 -13.77
N ARG A 132 8.28 -6.22 -14.27
CA ARG A 132 9.16 -5.42 -13.41
C ARG A 132 8.38 -4.30 -12.75
N LEU A 133 8.66 -4.05 -11.48
CA LEU A 133 8.21 -2.82 -10.83
C LEU A 133 8.86 -1.62 -11.51
N VAL A 134 8.04 -0.69 -12.00
CA VAL A 134 8.50 0.52 -12.68
C VAL A 134 8.41 1.73 -11.75
N LYS A 135 7.29 1.89 -11.04
CA LYS A 135 7.03 3.04 -10.19
C LYS A 135 6.15 2.65 -9.01
N VAL A 136 6.35 3.32 -7.88
CA VAL A 136 5.40 3.35 -6.75
C VAL A 136 5.17 4.78 -6.31
N ASP A 137 4.01 5.08 -5.74
CA ASP A 137 3.75 6.35 -5.09
C ASP A 137 2.95 6.20 -3.78
N ASN A 138 2.69 7.33 -3.11
CA ASN A 138 1.79 7.43 -1.95
C ASN A 138 0.44 8.09 -2.29
N ASN A 139 0.05 8.14 -3.57
CA ASN A 139 -1.17 8.82 -4.01
C ASN A 139 -2.42 7.96 -3.72
N SER A 140 -2.71 7.74 -2.44
CA SER A 140 -3.86 6.95 -2.01
C SER A 140 -4.96 7.84 -1.46
N GLY A 141 -5.83 8.32 -2.36
CA GLY A 141 -7.09 9.03 -2.09
C GLY A 141 -7.29 9.49 -0.64
N HIS A 142 -7.95 8.67 0.19
CA HIS A 142 -8.29 9.01 1.58
C HIS A 142 -7.29 8.56 2.64
N TYR A 143 -6.31 7.71 2.29
CA TYR A 143 -5.27 7.27 3.21
C TYR A 143 -4.08 8.23 3.25
N MET A 144 -3.83 8.98 2.16
CA MET A 144 -2.75 9.99 2.03
C MET A 144 -1.51 9.69 2.89
N PRO A 145 -0.84 8.54 2.69
CA PRO A 145 0.31 8.17 3.50
C PRO A 145 1.39 9.26 3.43
N ASP A 146 1.94 9.61 4.58
CA ASP A 146 2.97 10.64 4.66
C ASP A 146 4.33 10.14 4.13
N LEU A 147 5.33 11.03 4.15
CA LEU A 147 6.69 10.70 3.77
C LEU A 147 7.26 9.50 4.53
N SER A 148 6.98 9.39 5.84
CA SER A 148 7.46 8.29 6.67
C SER A 148 6.89 6.94 6.20
N CYS A 149 5.62 6.92 5.81
CA CYS A 149 4.95 5.76 5.26
C CYS A 149 5.58 5.32 3.92
N LEU A 150 5.84 6.27 3.02
CA LEU A 150 6.47 5.99 1.73
C LEU A 150 7.93 5.52 1.89
N LEU A 151 8.69 6.09 2.82
CA LEU A 151 10.05 5.63 3.17
C LEU A 151 10.04 4.17 3.65
N LYS A 152 9.08 3.80 4.50
CA LYS A 152 8.89 2.41 4.94
C LYS A 152 8.53 1.49 3.77
N ALA A 153 7.69 1.94 2.84
CA ALA A 153 7.35 1.19 1.63
C ALA A 153 8.60 0.90 0.79
N VAL A 154 9.42 1.92 0.53
CA VAL A 154 10.69 1.78 -0.20
C VAL A 154 11.64 0.83 0.51
N TYR A 155 11.75 0.90 1.84
CA TYR A 155 12.55 -0.04 2.63
C TYR A 155 12.07 -1.49 2.45
N LEU A 156 10.76 -1.73 2.53
CA LEU A 156 10.19 -3.08 2.36
C LEU A 156 10.38 -3.60 0.94
N LEU A 157 10.21 -2.76 -0.09
CA LEU A 157 10.48 -3.13 -1.48
C LEU A 157 11.94 -3.54 -1.67
N ARG A 158 12.88 -2.77 -1.11
CA ARG A 158 14.31 -3.11 -1.14
C ARG A 158 14.58 -4.44 -0.46
N LYS A 159 14.01 -4.66 0.72
CA LYS A 159 14.16 -5.92 1.48
C LYS A 159 13.58 -7.11 0.71
N SER A 160 12.52 -6.90 -0.07
CA SER A 160 11.90 -7.90 -0.93
C SER A 160 12.62 -8.10 -2.27
N GLY A 161 13.79 -7.49 -2.49
CA GLY A 161 14.63 -7.75 -3.67
C GLY A 161 14.44 -6.77 -4.84
N CYS A 162 13.70 -5.68 -4.67
CA CYS A 162 13.71 -4.58 -5.64
C CYS A 162 14.96 -3.71 -5.43
N ALA A 163 15.87 -3.69 -6.41
CA ALA A 163 17.01 -2.77 -6.35
C ALA A 163 16.52 -1.31 -6.44
N ILE A 164 17.02 -0.44 -5.56
CA ILE A 164 16.60 0.96 -5.43
C ILE A 164 16.91 1.84 -6.65
N ASP A 165 17.70 1.33 -7.58
CA ASP A 165 18.06 1.99 -8.85
C ASP A 165 17.13 1.62 -10.00
N ASN A 166 16.19 0.68 -9.78
CA ASN A 166 15.40 0.07 -10.86
C ASN A 166 13.93 0.49 -10.90
N PHE A 167 13.48 1.34 -9.97
CA PHE A 167 12.09 1.82 -9.95
C PHE A 167 12.02 3.26 -9.45
N ALA A 168 11.13 4.03 -10.05
CA ALA A 168 10.83 5.42 -9.71
C ALA A 168 9.92 5.52 -8.48
N VAL A 169 9.93 6.68 -7.84
CA VAL A 169 9.06 6.97 -6.68
C VAL A 169 8.35 8.30 -6.91
N GLY A 170 7.02 8.30 -6.76
CA GLY A 170 6.21 9.53 -6.72
C GLY A 170 5.83 9.87 -5.28
N TYR A 171 6.07 11.12 -4.87
CA TYR A 171 5.68 11.62 -3.55
C TYR A 171 4.66 12.75 -3.67
N VAL A 172 3.51 12.54 -3.06
CA VAL A 172 2.46 13.53 -2.88
C VAL A 172 2.54 14.02 -1.43
N PRO A 173 3.00 15.26 -1.18
CA PRO A 173 3.10 15.78 0.18
C PRO A 173 1.72 15.95 0.84
N PRO A 174 1.62 15.82 2.17
CA PRO A 174 0.37 16.04 2.89
C PRO A 174 -0.12 17.48 2.71
N VAL A 175 -1.43 17.61 2.52
CA VAL A 175 -2.05 18.85 2.08
C VAL A 175 -2.15 19.86 3.23
N GLY A 176 -1.40 20.95 3.14
CA GLY A 176 -1.56 22.15 3.99
C GLY A 176 -2.55 23.19 3.44
N TYR A 177 -3.52 22.78 2.62
CA TYR A 177 -4.36 23.55 1.66
C TYR A 177 -3.78 23.62 0.22
N GLY A 178 -4.34 22.82 -0.71
CA GLY A 178 -3.99 22.79 -2.15
C GLY A 178 -4.23 21.43 -2.81
N SER A 179 -4.10 21.31 -4.14
CA SER A 179 -3.93 20.01 -4.81
C SER A 179 -2.42 19.81 -5.04
N PRO A 180 -1.70 19.14 -4.11
CA PRO A 180 -0.25 19.02 -4.24
C PRO A 180 0.09 18.29 -5.52
N SER A 181 1.03 18.86 -6.29
CA SER A 181 1.61 18.16 -7.42
C SER A 181 2.50 17.03 -6.90
N MET A 182 2.47 15.89 -7.58
CA MET A 182 3.37 14.78 -7.30
C MET A 182 4.81 15.23 -7.61
N LEU A 183 5.71 15.00 -6.66
CA LEU A 183 7.14 15.11 -6.85
C LEU A 183 7.65 13.74 -7.33
N ASP A 184 8.13 13.70 -8.56
CA ASP A 184 8.65 12.47 -9.18
C ASP A 184 10.16 12.39 -9.03
N TYR A 185 10.63 11.21 -8.62
CA TYR A 185 12.03 10.84 -8.51
C TYR A 185 12.31 9.67 -9.43
N ASP A 186 13.34 9.78 -10.26
CA ASP A 186 13.66 8.77 -11.30
C ASP A 186 13.98 7.40 -10.70
N THR A 187 14.51 7.39 -9.48
CA THR A 187 14.82 6.17 -8.74
C THR A 187 14.46 6.28 -7.26
N ALA A 188 14.24 5.15 -6.61
CA ALA A 188 14.11 5.11 -5.15
C ALA A 188 15.38 5.60 -4.44
N ARG A 189 16.57 5.46 -5.03
CA ARG A 189 17.79 6.07 -4.51
C ARG A 189 17.68 7.59 -4.47
N ASP A 190 17.28 8.19 -5.59
CA ASP A 190 17.10 9.64 -5.73
C ASP A 190 16.10 10.17 -4.69
N PHE A 191 14.96 9.49 -4.56
CA PHE A 191 13.97 9.76 -3.51
C PHE A 191 14.57 9.72 -2.10
N LEU A 192 15.34 8.68 -1.76
CA LEU A 192 15.94 8.52 -0.43
C LEU A 192 16.96 9.61 -0.09
N ILE A 193 17.63 10.19 -1.09
CA ILE A 193 18.61 11.25 -0.91
C ILE A 193 17.91 12.61 -0.75
N HIS A 194 16.89 12.88 -1.56
CA HIS A 194 16.36 14.24 -1.72
C HIS A 194 15.04 14.49 -0.97
N ALA A 195 14.16 13.50 -0.84
CA ALA A 195 12.84 13.69 -0.25
C ALA A 195 12.82 14.12 1.23
N PRO A 196 13.78 13.71 2.10
CA PRO A 196 13.83 14.20 3.48
C PRO A 196 14.07 15.71 3.62
N TYR A 197 14.46 16.39 2.54
CA TYR A 197 14.84 17.81 2.52
C TYR A 197 13.87 18.69 1.71
N SER A 198 12.82 18.10 1.14
CA SER A 198 11.81 18.79 0.32
C SER A 198 10.54 19.15 1.08
#